data_AF-A0A428HH09-F1
#
_entry.id   AF-A0A428HH09-F1
#
_cell.length_a   1.000
_cell.length_b   1.000
_cell.length_c   1.000
_cell.angle_alpha   90.00
_cell.angle_beta   90.00
_cell.angle_gamma   90.00
#
_symmetry.space_group_name_H-M   'P 1'
#
loop_
_entity.id
_entity.type
_entity.pdbx_description
1 polymer ?
#
loop_
_entity_poly.entity_id
_entity_poly.type
_entity_poly.pdbx_seq_one_letter_code
_entity_poly.pdbx_strand_id
1 'polypeptide(L)'
;MAKKDIAMQVLQQVVKLPVVKVDREKFLVEKFSKELGHKNLNKLIEQGPATMLPKATLDRVAKACIKENVLLASGASILAGLPGGIAMAITIPTDVAQFYGFSLKLAQEIGYIYGFDDLWSSREELSEEAQKTLLLYLGVMLGVDGAGALLRFSGVIVTKKMINVVNKKAFTKTIWYPVLEKVLKVFGVNLTKGGLTKGMGIVVPILGGLISGGLTFATMKTMGERLQKELSKLVNYSEVQYQEDVETIRKEVEIIEGE
;
A
#
# COMPACT_ATOMS: atom_id res chain seq x y z
N MET A 1 -5.19 2.81 24.91
CA MET A 1 -5.23 3.38 23.55
C MET A 1 -5.87 2.35 22.63
N ALA A 2 -6.84 2.72 21.78
CA ALA A 2 -7.45 1.75 20.89
C ALA A 2 -6.42 1.30 19.84
N LYS A 3 -6.51 0.05 19.36
CA LYS A 3 -5.56 -0.48 18.35
C LYS A 3 -5.52 0.37 17.07
N LYS A 4 -6.63 1.03 16.74
CA LYS A 4 -6.77 1.95 15.61
C LYS A 4 -5.92 3.23 15.80
N ASP A 5 -5.89 3.78 17.01
CA ASP A 5 -5.12 5.00 17.29
C ASP A 5 -3.61 4.72 17.20
N ILE A 6 -3.17 3.56 17.72
CA ILE A 6 -1.78 3.10 17.60
C ILE A 6 -1.41 2.95 16.12
N ALA A 7 -2.28 2.31 15.32
CA ALA A 7 -2.06 2.12 13.90
C ALA A 7 -1.86 3.45 13.16
N MET A 8 -2.73 4.42 13.41
CA MET A 8 -2.64 5.74 12.76
C MET A 8 -1.38 6.50 13.20
N GLN A 9 -1.05 6.48 14.49
CA GLN A 9 0.16 7.12 14.99
C GLN A 9 1.43 6.48 14.41
N VAL A 10 1.48 5.15 14.34
CA VAL A 10 2.61 4.44 13.70
C VAL A 10 2.70 4.81 12.23
N LEU A 11 1.59 4.82 11.48
CA LEU A 11 1.59 5.24 10.08
C LEU A 11 2.20 6.64 9.95
N GLN A 12 1.73 7.61 10.75
CA GLN A 12 2.19 9.00 10.74
C GLN A 12 3.67 9.17 11.11
N GLN A 13 4.25 8.27 11.90
CA GLN A 13 5.69 8.28 12.20
C GLN A 13 6.49 7.58 11.10
N VAL A 14 6.04 6.43 10.63
CA VAL A 14 6.75 5.63 9.62
C VAL A 14 6.81 6.38 8.29
N VAL A 15 5.76 7.09 7.88
CA VAL A 15 5.77 7.87 6.62
C VAL A 15 6.82 8.99 6.61
N LYS A 16 7.30 9.43 7.77
CA LYS A 16 8.37 10.45 7.88
C LYS A 16 9.75 9.87 7.64
N LEU A 17 9.90 8.55 7.61
CA LEU A 17 11.18 7.93 7.31
C LEU A 17 11.57 8.26 5.86
N PRO A 18 12.82 8.71 5.61
CA PRO A 18 13.25 9.12 4.28
C PRO A 18 13.06 8.05 3.20
N VAL A 19 13.16 6.78 3.58
CA VAL A 19 12.98 5.64 2.67
C VAL A 19 11.56 5.52 2.12
N VAL A 20 10.56 6.09 2.80
CA VAL A 20 9.14 5.93 2.40
C VAL A 20 8.80 6.78 1.20
N LYS A 21 9.33 8.00 1.09
CA LYS A 21 8.97 8.91 0.01
C LYS A 21 9.52 8.38 -1.33
N VAL A 22 8.62 8.12 -2.27
CA VAL A 22 8.97 7.73 -3.64
C VAL A 22 8.69 8.90 -4.56
N ASP A 23 9.74 9.42 -5.18
CA ASP A 23 9.62 10.37 -6.28
C ASP A 23 9.04 9.64 -7.50
N ARG A 24 7.77 9.91 -7.80
CA ARG A 24 7.03 9.21 -8.86
C ARG A 24 7.68 9.43 -10.22
N GLU A 25 8.08 10.66 -10.55
CA GLU A 25 8.64 10.97 -11.86
C GLU A 25 9.97 10.24 -12.05
N LYS A 26 10.89 10.38 -11.11
CA LYS A 26 12.18 9.70 -11.14
C LYS A 26 12.02 8.19 -11.23
N PHE A 27 11.11 7.63 -10.43
CA PHE A 27 10.82 6.20 -10.42
C PHE A 27 10.28 5.72 -11.78
N LEU A 28 9.31 6.42 -12.37
CA LEU A 28 8.73 6.02 -13.65
C LEU A 28 9.75 6.11 -14.79
N VAL A 29 10.57 7.16 -14.82
CA VAL A 29 11.66 7.29 -15.81
C VAL A 29 12.65 6.14 -15.65
N GLU A 30 13.06 5.80 -14.42
CA GLU A 30 13.97 4.68 -14.15
C GLU A 30 13.40 3.36 -14.68
N LYS A 31 12.13 3.06 -14.38
CA LYS A 31 11.53 1.76 -14.71
C LYS A 31 11.10 1.61 -16.17
N PHE A 32 10.71 2.70 -16.84
CA PHE A 32 10.06 2.62 -18.16
C PHE A 32 10.80 3.33 -19.30
N SER A 33 11.87 4.08 -19.04
CA SER A 33 12.63 4.77 -20.10
C SER A 33 13.12 3.81 -21.20
N LYS A 34 13.58 2.62 -20.83
CA LYS A 34 14.01 1.57 -21.78
C LYS A 34 12.85 0.96 -22.58
N GLU A 35 11.65 0.91 -22.00
CA GLU A 35 10.46 0.33 -22.63
C GLU A 35 9.79 1.32 -23.61
N LEU A 36 9.82 2.62 -23.29
CA LEU A 36 9.06 3.65 -24.00
C LEU A 36 9.92 4.59 -24.88
N GLY A 37 11.23 4.70 -24.63
CA GLY A 37 12.12 5.65 -25.29
C GLY A 37 11.89 7.11 -24.87
N HIS A 38 12.90 7.97 -25.06
CA HIS A 38 12.93 9.34 -24.53
C HIS A 38 11.78 10.26 -24.98
N LYS A 39 11.25 10.05 -26.19
CA LYS A 39 10.15 10.85 -26.75
C LYS A 39 8.80 10.68 -26.03
N ASN A 40 8.67 9.65 -25.22
CA ASN A 40 7.43 9.30 -24.52
C ASN A 40 7.45 9.66 -23.03
N LEU A 41 8.52 10.30 -22.53
CA LEU A 41 8.69 10.56 -21.10
C LEU A 41 7.63 11.51 -20.54
N ASN A 42 7.34 12.63 -21.21
CA ASN A 42 6.29 13.56 -20.74
C ASN A 42 4.94 12.86 -20.63
N LYS A 43 4.59 12.06 -21.65
CA LYS A 43 3.35 11.29 -21.68
C LYS A 43 3.30 10.22 -20.57
N LEU A 44 4.43 9.58 -20.28
CA LEU A 44 4.58 8.63 -19.18
C LEU A 44 4.30 9.29 -17.82
N ILE A 45 4.84 10.50 -17.60
CA ILE A 45 4.64 11.22 -16.33
C ILE A 45 3.18 11.66 -16.17
N GLU A 46 2.60 12.21 -17.23
CA GLU A 46 1.23 12.74 -17.21
C GLU A 46 0.16 11.65 -17.19
N GLN A 47 0.29 10.61 -18.02
CA GLN A 47 -0.77 9.63 -18.26
C GLN A 47 -0.51 8.28 -17.57
N GLY A 48 0.68 8.10 -17.01
CA GLY A 48 1.09 6.87 -16.34
C GLY A 48 1.38 5.70 -17.29
N PRO A 49 2.08 4.66 -16.81
CA PRO A 49 2.48 3.52 -17.64
C PRO A 49 1.29 2.71 -18.17
N ALA A 50 0.20 2.63 -17.40
CA ALA A 50 -0.96 1.79 -17.69
C ALA A 50 -1.73 2.20 -18.96
N THR A 51 -1.57 3.44 -19.43
CA THR A 51 -2.18 3.93 -20.68
C THR A 51 -1.31 3.65 -21.91
N MET A 52 -0.06 3.24 -21.72
CA MET A 52 0.95 3.15 -22.77
C MET A 52 1.49 1.74 -22.99
N LEU A 53 1.41 0.89 -21.97
CA LEU A 53 2.03 -0.43 -21.96
C LEU A 53 1.00 -1.53 -21.72
N PRO A 54 1.17 -2.71 -22.33
CA PRO A 54 0.28 -3.83 -22.08
C PRO A 54 0.46 -4.33 -20.64
N LYS A 55 -0.62 -4.89 -20.09
CA LYS A 55 -0.67 -5.49 -18.74
C LYS A 55 0.53 -6.38 -18.43
N ALA A 56 0.95 -7.21 -19.38
CA ALA A 56 2.09 -8.13 -19.22
C ALA A 56 3.42 -7.42 -18.94
N THR A 57 3.64 -6.25 -19.55
CA THR A 57 4.83 -5.42 -19.29
C THR A 57 4.78 -4.83 -17.89
N LEU A 58 3.63 -4.29 -17.48
CA LEU A 58 3.44 -3.74 -16.13
C LEU A 58 3.63 -4.82 -15.06
N ASP A 59 3.06 -6.00 -15.27
CA ASP A 59 3.18 -7.14 -14.36
C ASP A 59 4.63 -7.62 -14.23
N ARG A 60 5.41 -7.61 -15.31
CA ARG A 60 6.84 -7.93 -15.28
C ARG A 60 7.63 -6.90 -14.49
N VAL A 61 7.41 -5.61 -14.75
CA VAL A 61 8.11 -4.52 -14.04
C VAL A 61 7.75 -4.52 -12.55
N ALA A 62 6.49 -4.74 -12.19
CA ALA A 62 6.06 -4.86 -10.80
C ALA A 62 6.72 -6.04 -10.08
N LYS A 63 6.82 -7.22 -10.73
CA LYS A 63 7.53 -8.37 -10.16
C LYS A 63 9.02 -8.09 -9.92
N ALA A 64 9.67 -7.40 -10.85
CA ALA A 64 11.06 -6.97 -10.67
C ALA A 64 11.19 -6.00 -9.49
N CYS A 65 10.30 -5.00 -9.40
CA CYS A 65 10.24 -4.03 -8.32
C CYS A 65 10.03 -4.69 -6.94
N ILE A 66 9.15 -5.68 -6.85
CA ILE A 66 8.96 -6.49 -5.63
C ILE A 66 10.27 -7.17 -5.25
N LYS A 67 10.91 -7.89 -6.18
CA LYS A 67 12.17 -8.61 -5.90
C LYS A 67 13.26 -7.68 -5.40
N GLU A 68 13.43 -6.50 -6.02
CA GLU A 68 14.40 -5.48 -5.63
C GLU A 68 14.16 -4.98 -4.20
N ASN A 69 12.94 -4.55 -3.88
CA ASN A 69 12.61 -4.00 -2.56
C ASN A 69 12.68 -5.04 -1.46
N VAL A 70 12.20 -6.25 -1.74
CA VAL A 70 12.24 -7.36 -0.78
C VAL A 70 13.70 -7.72 -0.46
N LEU A 71 14.58 -7.75 -1.47
CA LEU A 71 16.01 -7.99 -1.26
C LEU A 71 16.63 -6.89 -0.40
N LEU A 72 16.37 -5.61 -0.71
CA LEU A 72 16.85 -4.47 0.08
C LEU A 72 16.37 -4.53 1.54
N ALA A 73 15.08 -4.76 1.76
CA ALA A 73 14.52 -4.82 3.10
C ALA A 73 14.98 -6.03 3.92
N SER A 74 15.34 -7.13 3.24
CA SER A 74 15.90 -8.34 3.87
C SER A 74 17.38 -8.23 4.26
N GLY A 75 18.07 -7.18 3.79
CA GLY A 75 19.46 -6.89 4.16
C GLY A 75 19.62 -6.45 5.62
N ALA A 76 20.87 -6.43 6.12
CA ALA A 76 21.19 -5.89 7.44
C ALA A 76 20.65 -4.45 7.58
N SER A 77 20.16 -4.09 8.77
CA SER A 77 19.31 -2.89 9.01
C SER A 77 19.82 -1.62 8.32
N ILE A 78 19.16 -1.25 7.21
CA ILE A 78 19.52 -0.07 6.40
C ILE A 78 19.20 1.22 7.17
N LEU A 79 18.20 1.20 8.05
CA LEU A 79 17.80 2.40 8.81
C LEU A 79 18.80 2.80 9.90
N ALA A 80 19.61 1.87 10.42
CA ALA A 80 20.57 2.16 11.50
C ALA A 80 21.72 3.09 11.06
N GLY A 81 21.91 3.31 9.74
CA GLY A 81 22.98 4.13 9.19
C GLY A 81 22.54 5.44 8.53
N LEU A 82 21.24 5.80 8.58
CA LEU A 82 20.75 7.03 7.95
C LEU A 82 21.06 8.28 8.81
N PRO A 83 21.53 9.39 8.21
CA PRO A 83 21.65 10.67 8.91
C PRO A 83 20.27 11.10 9.43
N GLY A 84 20.18 11.43 10.73
CA GLY A 84 18.90 11.71 11.37
C GLY A 84 18.15 10.45 11.81
N GLY A 85 18.87 9.52 12.47
CA GLY A 85 18.33 8.25 12.97
C GLY A 85 16.98 8.38 13.69
N ILE A 86 16.31 7.24 13.87
CA ILE A 86 14.92 7.15 14.34
C ILE A 86 14.71 7.81 15.72
N ALA A 87 14.49 9.12 15.76
CA ALA A 87 13.96 9.85 16.90
C ALA A 87 12.43 9.80 16.81
N MET A 88 11.85 8.61 16.97
CA MET A 88 10.39 8.45 16.93
C MET A 88 9.80 8.98 18.24
N ALA A 89 8.78 9.84 18.13
CA ALA A 89 8.06 10.39 19.29
C ALA A 89 7.32 9.32 20.12
N ILE A 90 7.21 8.10 19.57
CA ILE A 90 6.59 6.93 20.18
C ILE A 90 7.60 5.79 20.14
N THR A 91 7.58 4.91 21.14
CA THR A 91 8.44 3.73 21.25
C THR A 91 8.07 2.65 20.22
N ILE A 92 8.29 2.92 18.93
CA ILE A 92 8.14 1.95 17.85
C ILE A 92 9.50 1.29 17.64
N PRO A 93 9.60 -0.05 17.68
CA PRO A 93 10.86 -0.74 17.40
C PRO A 93 11.40 -0.41 16.00
N THR A 94 12.72 -0.29 15.88
CA THR A 94 13.41 0.05 14.62
C THR A 94 13.14 -0.96 13.50
N ASP A 95 13.07 -2.24 13.83
CA ASP A 95 12.79 -3.32 12.87
C ASP A 95 11.35 -3.24 12.33
N VAL A 96 10.37 -2.92 13.18
CA VAL A 96 8.98 -2.67 12.78
C VAL A 96 8.89 -1.43 11.87
N ALA A 97 9.55 -0.34 12.25
CA ALA A 97 9.58 0.88 11.46
C ALA A 97 10.27 0.67 10.10
N GLN A 98 11.35 -0.11 10.07
CA GLN A 98 12.02 -0.54 8.85
C GLN A 98 11.10 -1.35 7.95
N PHE A 99 10.49 -2.40 8.50
CA PHE A 99 9.60 -3.29 7.76
C PHE A 99 8.45 -2.52 7.10
N TYR A 100 7.74 -1.68 7.87
CA TYR A 100 6.63 -0.90 7.32
C TYR A 100 7.10 0.26 6.44
N GLY A 101 8.26 0.86 6.71
CA GLY A 101 8.84 1.87 5.84
C GLY A 101 9.10 1.33 4.43
N PHE A 102 9.78 0.19 4.33
CA PHE A 102 10.00 -0.48 3.04
C PHE A 102 8.71 -1.03 2.43
N SER A 103 7.74 -1.48 3.24
CA SER A 103 6.43 -1.89 2.74
C SER A 103 5.66 -0.74 2.08
N LEU A 104 5.68 0.45 2.69
CA LEU A 104 5.04 1.65 2.14
C LEU A 104 5.76 2.19 0.91
N LYS A 105 7.09 2.12 0.86
CA LYS A 105 7.86 2.41 -0.34
C LYS A 105 7.45 1.49 -1.50
N LEU A 106 7.47 0.18 -1.26
CA LEU A 106 7.07 -0.81 -2.27
C LEU A 106 5.62 -0.61 -2.72
N ALA A 107 4.71 -0.29 -1.79
CA ALA A 107 3.31 -0.03 -2.10
C ALA A 107 3.12 1.12 -3.11
N GLN A 108 3.82 2.24 -2.90
CA GLN A 108 3.81 3.37 -3.81
C GLN A 108 4.34 3.00 -5.18
N GLU A 109 5.47 2.31 -5.24
CA GLU A 109 6.11 1.91 -6.50
C GLU A 109 5.19 1.01 -7.33
N ILE A 110 4.52 0.04 -6.71
CA ILE A 110 3.51 -0.79 -7.40
C ILE A 110 2.32 0.08 -7.83
N GLY A 111 1.83 0.97 -6.96
CA GLY A 111 0.78 1.94 -7.29
C GLY A 111 1.08 2.74 -8.56
N TYR A 112 2.28 3.32 -8.64
CA TYR A 112 2.73 4.14 -9.75
C TYR A 112 2.90 3.34 -11.05
N ILE A 113 3.35 2.08 -10.96
CA ILE A 113 3.39 1.16 -12.12
C ILE A 113 1.99 1.00 -12.74
N TYR A 114 0.95 0.89 -11.91
CA TYR A 114 -0.43 0.74 -12.38
C TYR A 114 -1.19 2.06 -12.55
N GLY A 115 -0.49 3.20 -12.52
CA GLY A 115 -1.03 4.49 -12.94
C GLY A 115 -1.66 5.34 -11.83
N PHE A 116 -1.44 5.03 -10.55
CA PHE A 116 -1.85 5.94 -9.47
C PHE A 116 -1.04 7.24 -9.51
N ASP A 117 -1.67 8.32 -9.03
CA ASP A 117 -1.09 9.66 -8.94
C ASP A 117 -0.01 9.78 -7.87
N ASP A 118 0.82 10.83 -7.97
CA ASP A 118 1.83 11.13 -6.96
C ASP A 118 1.19 11.50 -5.61
N LEU A 119 1.38 10.63 -4.62
CA LEU A 119 0.84 10.79 -3.26
C LEU A 119 1.43 12.00 -2.54
N TRP A 120 2.66 12.39 -2.88
CA TRP A 120 3.35 13.51 -2.24
C TRP A 120 2.97 14.82 -2.90
N SER A 121 2.73 14.84 -4.22
CA SER A 121 2.43 16.04 -5.01
C SER A 121 3.42 17.17 -4.70
N SER A 122 4.72 16.82 -4.66
CA SER A 122 5.84 17.69 -4.26
C SER A 122 5.80 18.25 -2.83
N ARG A 123 4.91 17.78 -1.95
CA ARG A 123 4.85 18.16 -0.53
C ARG A 123 5.87 17.38 0.32
N GLU A 124 6.17 17.91 1.49
CA GLU A 124 6.91 17.21 2.54
C GLU A 124 6.01 16.31 3.38
N GLU A 125 4.71 16.62 3.44
CA GLU A 125 3.70 15.87 4.18
C GLU A 125 2.60 15.32 3.27
N LEU A 126 2.11 14.13 3.61
CA LEU A 126 1.02 13.47 2.90
C LEU A 126 -0.33 14.11 3.26
N SER A 127 -1.17 14.37 2.25
CA SER A 127 -2.57 14.75 2.49
C SER A 127 -3.33 13.59 3.16
N GLU A 128 -4.49 13.87 3.73
CA GLU A 128 -5.33 12.83 4.31
C GLU A 128 -5.72 11.74 3.30
N GLU A 129 -6.01 12.14 2.06
CA GLU A 129 -6.34 11.23 0.96
C GLU A 129 -5.15 10.32 0.65
N ALA A 130 -3.94 10.89 0.58
CA ALA A 130 -2.74 10.12 0.34
C ALA A 130 -2.46 9.12 1.47
N GLN A 131 -2.68 9.51 2.74
CA GLN A 131 -2.59 8.61 3.89
C GLN A 131 -3.62 7.48 3.82
N LYS A 132 -4.88 7.79 3.42
CA LYS A 132 -5.93 6.79 3.21
C LYS A 132 -5.57 5.81 2.10
N THR A 133 -4.97 6.28 1.00
CA THR A 133 -4.47 5.41 -0.09
C THR A 133 -3.34 4.50 0.37
N LEU A 134 -2.35 5.02 1.11
CA LEU A 134 -1.29 4.18 1.70
C LEU A 134 -1.85 3.12 2.65
N LEU A 135 -2.84 3.50 3.45
CA LEU A 135 -3.50 2.58 4.35
C LEU A 135 -4.24 1.48 3.57
N LEU A 136 -4.95 1.81 2.49
CA LEU A 136 -5.58 0.81 1.62
C LEU A 136 -4.55 -0.10 0.96
N TYR A 137 -3.40 0.42 0.51
CA TYR A 137 -2.30 -0.42 0.03
C TYR A 137 -1.83 -1.41 1.10
N LEU A 138 -1.60 -0.94 2.33
CA LEU A 138 -1.25 -1.82 3.45
C LEU A 138 -2.35 -2.84 3.74
N GLY A 139 -3.63 -2.44 3.67
CA GLY A 139 -4.77 -3.35 3.81
C GLY A 139 -4.72 -4.49 2.81
N VAL A 140 -4.50 -4.19 1.53
CA VAL A 140 -4.34 -5.20 0.47
C VAL A 140 -3.12 -6.10 0.73
N MET A 141 -1.98 -5.50 1.07
CA MET A 141 -0.75 -6.22 1.36
C MET A 141 -0.94 -7.20 2.54
N LEU A 142 -1.59 -6.74 3.61
CA LEU A 142 -1.91 -7.55 4.80
C LEU A 142 -3.01 -8.59 4.54
N GLY A 143 -3.73 -8.49 3.41
CA GLY A 143 -4.79 -9.42 3.04
C GLY A 143 -6.12 -9.13 3.74
N VAL A 144 -6.43 -7.86 3.96
CA VAL A 144 -7.74 -7.42 4.48
C VAL A 144 -8.78 -7.57 3.37
N ASP A 145 -9.84 -8.31 3.65
CA ASP A 145 -10.96 -8.49 2.73
C ASP A 145 -11.61 -7.14 2.39
N GLY A 146 -12.12 -7.02 1.15
CA GLY A 146 -12.70 -5.79 0.62
C GLY A 146 -11.70 -4.66 0.32
N ALA A 147 -10.49 -4.63 0.92
CA ALA A 147 -9.52 -3.56 0.70
C ALA A 147 -9.07 -3.46 -0.77
N GLY A 148 -8.93 -4.60 -1.46
CA GLY A 148 -8.55 -4.63 -2.88
C GLY A 148 -9.63 -4.07 -3.79
N ALA A 149 -10.89 -4.42 -3.53
CA ALA A 149 -12.04 -3.89 -4.25
C ALA A 149 -12.21 -2.38 -3.99
N LEU A 150 -12.09 -1.94 -2.74
CA LEU A 150 -12.16 -0.53 -2.38
C LEU A 150 -11.03 0.30 -3.00
N LEU A 151 -9.81 -0.24 -3.00
CA LEU A 151 -8.67 0.39 -3.65
C LEU A 151 -8.89 0.55 -5.16
N ARG A 152 -9.40 -0.48 -5.85
CA ARG A 152 -9.70 -0.38 -7.27
C ARG A 152 -10.81 0.62 -7.56
N PHE A 153 -11.90 0.53 -6.80
CA PHE A 153 -12.99 1.48 -6.87
C PHE A 153 -12.49 2.93 -6.72
N SER A 154 -11.52 3.17 -5.85
CA SER A 154 -10.92 4.50 -5.64
C SER A 154 -10.01 4.99 -6.75
N GLY A 155 -9.29 4.07 -7.41
CA GLY A 155 -8.29 4.40 -8.43
C GLY A 155 -8.86 4.57 -9.84
N VAL A 156 -10.15 4.33 -10.04
CA VAL A 156 -10.80 4.37 -11.37
C VAL A 156 -11.50 5.69 -11.61
N ILE A 157 -11.27 6.28 -12.79
CA ILE A 157 -12.08 7.40 -13.28
C ILE A 157 -13.46 6.87 -13.67
N VAL A 158 -14.47 7.17 -12.85
CA VAL A 158 -15.85 6.75 -13.08
C VAL A 158 -16.43 7.44 -14.32
N THR A 159 -16.73 6.66 -15.37
CA THR A 159 -17.39 7.16 -16.59
C THR A 159 -18.91 7.17 -16.43
N LYS A 160 -19.66 7.89 -17.29
CA LYS A 160 -21.14 7.97 -17.22
C LYS A 160 -21.85 6.61 -17.22
N LYS A 161 -21.23 5.58 -17.83
CA LYS A 161 -21.79 4.21 -17.87
C LYS A 161 -21.76 3.53 -16.49
N MET A 162 -20.79 3.90 -15.64
CA MET A 162 -20.53 3.34 -14.30
C MET A 162 -21.32 4.03 -13.17
N ILE A 163 -21.90 5.21 -13.44
CA ILE A 163 -22.53 6.06 -12.40
C ILE A 163 -23.81 5.45 -11.84
N ASN A 164 -24.48 4.55 -12.57
CA ASN A 164 -25.85 4.14 -12.28
C ASN A 164 -26.02 3.31 -10.98
N VAL A 165 -24.94 2.90 -10.31
CA VAL A 165 -25.03 1.95 -9.18
C VAL A 165 -24.62 2.53 -7.82
N VAL A 166 -24.06 3.74 -7.78
CA VAL A 166 -23.48 4.28 -6.55
C VAL A 166 -23.88 5.74 -6.31
N ASN A 167 -24.68 5.97 -5.26
CA ASN A 167 -24.78 7.29 -4.65
C ASN A 167 -23.48 7.57 -3.89
N LYS A 168 -22.56 8.33 -4.52
CA LYS A 168 -21.21 8.57 -4.00
C LYS A 168 -21.18 9.02 -2.53
N LYS A 169 -22.11 9.88 -2.10
CA LYS A 169 -22.11 10.42 -0.72
C LYS A 169 -22.51 9.38 0.32
N ALA A 170 -23.51 8.55 0.01
CA ALA A 170 -23.90 7.44 0.89
C ALA A 170 -22.84 6.34 0.91
N PHE A 171 -22.26 6.04 -0.26
CA PHE A 171 -21.20 5.05 -0.40
C PHE A 171 -19.96 5.40 0.42
N THR A 172 -19.50 6.65 0.40
CA THR A 172 -18.33 7.03 1.21
C THR A 172 -18.59 6.86 2.71
N LYS A 173 -19.78 7.19 3.23
CA LYS A 173 -20.03 7.05 4.67
C LYS A 173 -20.25 5.61 5.11
N THR A 174 -21.09 4.89 4.39
CA THR A 174 -21.58 3.57 4.79
C THR A 174 -20.66 2.45 4.35
N ILE A 175 -19.88 2.65 3.28
CA ILE A 175 -19.16 1.54 2.63
C ILE A 175 -17.64 1.72 2.71
N TRP A 176 -17.14 2.94 2.54
CA TRP A 176 -15.69 3.20 2.55
C TRP A 176 -15.07 3.15 3.95
N TYR A 177 -15.67 3.82 4.94
CA TYR A 177 -15.07 3.93 6.28
C TYR A 177 -14.98 2.60 7.04
N PRO A 178 -15.99 1.70 7.03
CA PRO A 178 -15.89 0.43 7.76
C PRO A 178 -14.71 -0.44 7.32
N VAL A 179 -14.46 -0.53 6.00
CA VAL A 179 -13.31 -1.27 5.47
C VAL A 179 -11.99 -0.60 5.89
N LEU A 180 -11.90 0.73 5.82
CA LEU A 180 -10.72 1.46 6.27
C LEU A 180 -10.45 1.24 7.78
N GLU A 181 -11.50 1.18 8.59
CA GLU A 181 -11.41 0.86 10.00
C GLU A 181 -10.98 -0.58 10.27
N LYS A 182 -11.46 -1.55 9.47
CA LYS A 182 -10.99 -2.94 9.50
C LYS A 182 -9.50 -2.99 9.17
N VAL A 183 -9.04 -2.25 8.16
CA VAL A 183 -7.62 -2.13 7.83
C VAL A 183 -6.81 -1.57 9.01
N LEU A 184 -7.25 -0.48 9.64
CA LEU A 184 -6.59 0.08 10.83
C LEU A 184 -6.54 -0.92 12.00
N LYS A 185 -7.63 -1.66 12.23
CA LYS A 185 -7.70 -2.70 13.26
C LYS A 185 -6.68 -3.80 12.97
N VAL A 186 -6.63 -4.32 11.74
CA VAL A 186 -5.66 -5.36 11.33
C VAL A 186 -4.23 -4.84 11.41
N PHE A 187 -3.96 -3.63 10.92
CA PHE A 187 -2.63 -3.02 11.00
C PHE A 187 -2.20 -2.82 12.47
N GLY A 188 -3.05 -2.24 13.32
CA GLY A 188 -2.79 -2.08 14.75
C GLY A 188 -2.61 -3.40 15.50
N VAL A 189 -3.35 -4.44 15.12
CA VAL A 189 -3.15 -5.80 15.63
C VAL A 189 -1.77 -6.34 15.23
N ASN A 190 -1.34 -6.17 13.98
CA ASN A 190 -0.01 -6.61 13.52
C ASN A 190 1.12 -5.83 14.21
N LEU A 191 0.90 -4.56 14.55
CA LEU A 191 1.84 -3.75 15.33
C LEU A 191 1.93 -4.19 16.80
N THR A 192 0.79 -4.49 17.43
CA THR A 192 0.71 -4.78 18.87
C THR A 192 0.97 -6.23 19.22
N LYS A 193 0.65 -7.19 18.33
CA LYS A 193 1.01 -8.61 18.51
C LYS A 193 2.52 -8.86 18.40
N GLY A 194 3.31 -7.85 18.06
CA GLY A 194 4.78 -7.87 18.04
C GLY A 194 5.48 -7.07 19.14
N GLY A 195 4.73 -6.42 20.05
CA GLY A 195 5.31 -5.48 21.01
C GLY A 195 4.52 -5.38 22.30
N LEU A 196 4.77 -6.32 23.22
CA LEU A 196 4.69 -6.19 24.68
C LEU A 196 4.92 -7.58 25.31
N THR A 197 6.18 -8.02 25.40
CA THR A 197 6.57 -9.06 26.36
C THR A 197 7.46 -8.43 27.43
N LYS A 198 6.83 -7.98 28.53
CA LYS A 198 7.48 -8.11 29.83
C LYS A 198 7.35 -9.59 30.23
N GLY A 199 8.39 -10.37 29.93
CA GLY A 199 8.54 -11.74 30.43
C GLY A 199 7.85 -12.83 29.60
N MET A 200 8.65 -13.82 29.21
CA MET A 200 8.30 -15.17 28.73
C MET A 200 7.48 -15.33 27.43
N GLY A 201 8.08 -16.08 26.49
CA GLY A 201 7.35 -17.02 25.65
C GLY A 201 6.84 -16.49 24.31
N ILE A 202 7.66 -16.75 23.27
CA ILE A 202 7.38 -16.57 21.85
C ILE A 202 5.98 -17.03 21.45
N VAL A 203 5.19 -16.15 20.82
CA VAL A 203 4.06 -16.54 19.95
C VAL A 203 3.91 -15.51 18.80
N VAL A 204 4.02 -15.97 17.55
CA VAL A 204 4.03 -15.17 16.31
C VAL A 204 2.58 -14.90 15.83
N PRO A 205 2.26 -13.68 15.32
CA PRO A 205 2.03 -13.52 13.87
C PRO A 205 2.67 -12.24 13.27
N ILE A 206 3.52 -12.45 12.27
CA ILE A 206 4.30 -11.53 11.42
C ILE A 206 5.48 -10.77 12.08
N LEU A 207 5.36 -10.20 13.28
CA LEU A 207 6.42 -9.33 13.83
C LEU A 207 6.80 -9.66 15.28
N GLY A 208 7.03 -10.93 15.59
CA GLY A 208 7.69 -11.32 16.84
C GLY A 208 9.21 -11.23 16.70
N GLY A 209 9.86 -10.47 17.58
CA GLY A 209 11.31 -10.42 17.86
C GLY A 209 12.29 -10.99 16.82
N LEU A 210 13.16 -10.12 16.30
CA LEU A 210 14.20 -10.40 15.31
C LEU A 210 13.64 -11.00 14.01
N ILE A 211 13.13 -10.13 13.13
CA ILE A 211 12.79 -10.55 11.77
C ILE A 211 14.08 -10.97 11.08
N SER A 212 14.26 -12.26 10.84
CA SER A 212 15.37 -12.73 10.02
C SER A 212 15.18 -12.20 8.60
N GLY A 213 16.27 -11.92 7.89
CA GLY A 213 16.19 -11.47 6.49
C GLY A 213 15.32 -12.38 5.62
N GLY A 214 15.35 -13.70 5.86
CA GLY A 214 14.50 -14.67 5.16
C GLY A 214 13.01 -14.52 5.44
N LEU A 215 12.62 -14.24 6.69
CA LEU A 215 11.22 -13.97 7.04
C LEU A 215 10.74 -12.64 6.43
N THR A 216 11.55 -11.57 6.54
CA THR A 216 11.27 -10.29 5.87
C THR A 216 11.06 -10.51 4.38
N PHE A 217 11.94 -11.31 3.77
CA PHE A 217 11.88 -11.62 2.35
C PHE A 217 10.54 -12.28 1.98
N ALA A 218 10.19 -13.37 2.67
CA ALA A 218 8.98 -14.12 2.39
C ALA A 218 7.72 -13.27 2.58
N THR A 219 7.62 -12.58 3.72
CA THR A 219 6.44 -11.77 4.06
C THR A 219 6.26 -10.61 3.10
N MET A 220 7.31 -9.81 2.86
CA MET A 220 7.19 -8.65 1.96
C MET A 220 6.93 -9.07 0.52
N LYS A 221 7.50 -10.20 0.07
CA LYS A 221 7.20 -10.75 -1.25
C LYS A 221 5.71 -11.07 -1.38
N THR A 222 5.13 -11.80 -0.42
CA THR A 222 3.69 -12.10 -0.43
C THR A 222 2.83 -10.84 -0.38
N MET A 223 3.20 -9.87 0.45
CA MET A 223 2.52 -8.57 0.53
C MET A 223 2.54 -7.82 -0.81
N GLY A 224 3.71 -7.72 -1.44
CA GLY A 224 3.88 -7.08 -2.74
C GLY A 224 3.11 -7.80 -3.85
N GLU A 225 3.14 -9.13 -3.89
CA GLU A 225 2.40 -9.94 -4.88
C GLU A 225 0.88 -9.80 -4.73
N ARG A 226 0.36 -9.69 -3.51
CA ARG A 226 -1.06 -9.38 -3.27
C ARG A 226 -1.44 -8.03 -3.86
N LEU A 227 -0.69 -6.98 -3.54
CA LEU A 227 -0.96 -5.65 -4.05
C LEU A 227 -0.84 -5.59 -5.58
N GLN A 228 0.20 -6.19 -6.14
CA GLN A 228 0.35 -6.33 -7.59
C GLN A 228 -0.88 -7.01 -8.20
N LYS A 229 -1.31 -8.15 -7.66
CA LYS A 229 -2.45 -8.90 -8.20
C LYS A 229 -3.73 -8.06 -8.19
N GLU A 230 -3.98 -7.29 -7.13
CA GLU A 230 -5.16 -6.44 -7.03
C GLU A 230 -5.10 -5.24 -7.98
N LEU A 231 -3.95 -4.58 -8.11
CA LEU A 231 -3.78 -3.42 -9.01
C LEU A 231 -3.71 -3.81 -10.49
N SER A 232 -3.18 -5.00 -10.79
CA SER A 232 -3.15 -5.56 -12.14
C SER A 232 -4.54 -5.73 -12.76
N LYS A 233 -5.58 -5.90 -11.94
CA LYS A 233 -6.98 -5.96 -12.39
C LYS A 233 -7.52 -4.62 -12.90
N LEU A 234 -6.85 -3.49 -12.62
CA LEU A 234 -7.23 -2.16 -13.14
C LEU A 234 -6.92 -1.99 -14.61
N VAL A 235 -6.00 -2.79 -15.15
CA VAL A 235 -5.68 -2.73 -16.57
C VAL A 235 -6.85 -3.33 -17.34
N ASN A 236 -7.45 -2.51 -18.23
CA ASN A 236 -8.70 -2.83 -18.94
C ASN A 236 -9.93 -3.00 -18.02
N TYR A 237 -9.99 -2.22 -16.93
CA TYR A 237 -11.11 -2.25 -16.00
C TYR A 237 -12.46 -1.97 -16.69
N SER A 238 -13.41 -2.88 -16.49
CA SER A 238 -14.72 -2.87 -17.14
C SER A 238 -15.85 -2.45 -16.20
N GLU A 239 -17.01 -2.14 -16.77
CA GLU A 239 -18.25 -1.91 -16.02
C GLU A 239 -18.60 -3.10 -15.12
N VAL A 240 -18.43 -4.32 -15.61
CA VAL A 240 -18.74 -5.55 -14.85
C VAL A 240 -17.86 -5.64 -13.61
N GLN A 241 -16.56 -5.41 -13.76
CA GLN A 241 -15.62 -5.40 -12.62
C GLN A 241 -15.94 -4.29 -11.62
N TYR A 242 -16.39 -3.13 -12.09
CA TYR A 242 -16.88 -2.05 -11.23
C TYR A 242 -18.04 -2.51 -10.36
N GLN A 243 -19.04 -3.20 -10.94
CA GLN A 243 -20.16 -3.72 -10.19
C GLN A 243 -19.76 -4.83 -9.20
N GLU A 244 -18.90 -5.74 -9.62
CA GLU A 244 -18.35 -6.79 -8.75
C GLU A 244 -17.59 -6.21 -7.55
N ASP A 245 -16.80 -5.16 -7.77
CA ASP A 245 -16.08 -4.47 -6.69
C ASP A 245 -17.07 -3.79 -5.74
N VAL A 246 -18.08 -3.08 -6.25
CA VAL A 246 -19.13 -2.46 -5.42
C VAL A 246 -19.85 -3.50 -4.55
N GLU A 247 -20.25 -4.63 -5.12
CA GLU A 247 -20.90 -5.72 -4.38
C GLU A 247 -19.98 -6.38 -3.37
N THR A 248 -18.70 -6.55 -3.71
CA THR A 248 -17.68 -7.08 -2.79
C THR A 248 -17.55 -6.19 -1.56
N ILE A 249 -17.51 -4.87 -1.76
CA ILE A 249 -17.38 -3.93 -0.65
C ILE A 249 -18.68 -3.87 0.19
N ARG A 250 -19.86 -3.96 -0.43
CA ARG A 250 -21.14 -4.04 0.30
C ARG A 250 -21.20 -5.27 1.21
N LYS A 251 -20.90 -6.45 0.68
CA LYS A 251 -20.86 -7.71 1.45
C LYS A 251 -19.86 -7.63 2.61
N GLU A 252 -18.71 -7.02 2.35
CA GLU A 252 -17.70 -6.82 3.39
C GLU A 252 -18.20 -5.93 4.54
N VAL A 253 -18.93 -4.87 4.21
CA VAL A 253 -19.53 -3.98 5.22
C VAL A 253 -20.60 -4.71 6.04
N GLU A 254 -21.46 -5.51 5.40
CA GLU A 254 -22.46 -6.32 6.11
C GLU A 254 -21.82 -7.29 7.11
N ILE A 255 -20.68 -7.90 6.73
CA ILE A 255 -19.90 -8.76 7.64
C ILE A 255 -19.36 -7.94 8.82
N ILE A 256 -18.78 -6.77 8.56
CA ILE A 256 -18.21 -5.89 9.60
C ILE A 256 -19.30 -5.41 10.57
N GLU A 257 -20.49 -5.07 10.09
CA GLU A 257 -21.61 -4.61 10.93
C GLU A 257 -22.26 -5.74 11.75
N GLY A 258 -22.09 -7.00 11.32
CA GLY A 258 -22.54 -8.19 12.04
C GLY A 258 -21.57 -8.73 13.09
N GLU A 259 -20.32 -8.23 13.15
CA GLU A 259 -19.26 -8.59 14.11
C GLU A 259 -19.26 -7.71 15.37
#